data_AF-A0A1P8UC23-F1
#
_entry.id   AF-A0A1P8UC23-F1
#
_cell.length_a   1.000
_cell.length_b   1.000
_cell.length_c   1.000
_cell.angle_alpha   90.00
_cell.angle_beta   90.00
_cell.angle_gamma   90.00
#
_symmetry.space_group_name_H-M   'P 1'
#
loop_
_entity.id
_entity.type
_entity.pdbx_description
1 polymer ?
#
loop_
_entity_poly.entity_id
_entity_poly.type
_entity_poly.pdbx_seq_one_letter_code
_entity_poly.pdbx_strand_id
1 'polypeptide(L)'
;MSDTQDLTKATQEFIDDMTAAGAPARADGPRILYEVTPVGGALAGQVVTTGVSISEVQSWPAVPPHWVHLPETILFEQTNMDSTDCAPGFVRHSREYNYTDMSVPPARAWLSHVRGFISIAIAAEV
;
A
#
# COMPACT_ATOMS: atom_id res chain seq x y z
N MET A 1 15.43 -11.34 20.99
CA MET A 1 15.46 -12.28 19.85
C MET A 1 15.09 -11.46 18.64
N SER A 2 16.06 -11.09 17.81
CA SER A 2 15.79 -10.38 16.56
C SER A 2 15.58 -11.43 15.49
N ASP A 3 14.33 -11.77 15.22
CA ASP A 3 13.94 -12.45 14.00
C ASP A 3 14.13 -11.45 12.85
N THR A 4 15.36 -11.36 12.35
CA THR A 4 15.59 -10.74 11.05
C THR A 4 15.07 -11.75 10.04
N GLN A 5 13.79 -11.64 9.68
CA GLN A 5 13.27 -12.39 8.55
C GLN A 5 14.13 -12.02 7.33
N ASP A 6 14.78 -13.03 6.75
CA ASP A 6 15.46 -12.87 5.47
C ASP A 6 14.40 -12.50 4.43
N LEU A 7 14.37 -11.22 4.07
CA LEU A 7 13.44 -10.72 3.06
C LEU A 7 13.83 -11.31 1.70
N THR A 8 12.83 -11.71 0.92
CA THR A 8 13.09 -12.13 -0.46
C THR A 8 13.62 -10.94 -1.26
N LYS A 9 14.37 -11.21 -2.34
CA LYS A 9 14.89 -10.13 -3.21
C LYS A 9 13.78 -9.19 -3.68
N ALA A 10 12.63 -9.73 -4.11
CA ALA A 10 11.49 -8.93 -4.57
C ALA A 10 10.89 -8.07 -3.44
N THR A 11 10.85 -8.60 -2.22
CA THR A 11 10.39 -7.86 -1.03
C THR A 11 11.32 -6.67 -0.74
N GLN A 12 12.63 -6.90 -0.77
CA GLN A 12 13.62 -5.85 -0.57
C GLN A 12 13.55 -4.80 -1.70
N GLU A 13 13.42 -5.26 -2.95
CA GLU A 13 13.30 -4.39 -4.12
C GLU A 13 12.06 -3.47 -4.03
N PHE A 14 10.90 -4.00 -3.62
CA PHE A 14 9.72 -3.17 -3.37
C PHE A 14 9.97 -2.11 -2.30
N ILE A 15 10.61 -2.47 -1.18
CA ILE A 15 10.94 -1.55 -0.09
C ILE A 15 11.86 -0.43 -0.56
N ASP A 16 12.91 -0.79 -1.29
CA ASP A 16 13.89 0.15 -1.82
C ASP A 16 13.24 1.10 -2.83
N ASP A 17 12.40 0.57 -3.71
CA ASP A 17 11.65 1.33 -4.72
C ASP A 17 10.69 2.34 -4.11
N MET A 18 9.90 1.94 -3.10
CA MET A 18 9.00 2.86 -2.39
C MET A 18 9.80 3.96 -1.68
N THR A 19 10.87 3.58 -1.00
CA THR A 19 11.74 4.51 -0.27
C THR A 19 12.38 5.52 -1.22
N ALA A 20 12.93 5.06 -2.35
CA ALA A 20 13.49 5.90 -3.40
C ALA A 20 12.44 6.82 -4.07
N ALA A 21 11.18 6.39 -4.11
CA ALA A 21 10.06 7.18 -4.60
C ALA A 21 9.48 8.16 -3.56
N GLY A 22 10.08 8.24 -2.37
CA GLY A 22 9.69 9.19 -1.31
C GLY A 22 8.60 8.68 -0.36
N ALA A 23 8.36 7.37 -0.33
CA ALA A 23 7.49 6.71 0.64
C ALA A 23 8.33 5.69 1.43
N PRO A 24 8.98 6.10 2.54
CA PRO A 24 9.81 5.21 3.34
C PRO A 24 9.05 3.93 3.70
N ALA A 25 9.60 2.78 3.30
CA ALA A 25 8.97 1.49 3.47
C ALA A 25 9.78 0.58 4.38
N ARG A 26 9.11 -0.37 5.02
CA ARG A 26 9.75 -1.38 5.88
C ARG A 26 8.91 -2.64 5.97
N ALA A 27 9.57 -3.77 6.18
CA ALA A 27 8.90 -5.00 6.57
C ALA A 27 8.26 -4.87 7.97
N ASP A 28 7.16 -5.57 8.18
CA ASP A 28 6.36 -5.57 9.39
C ASP A 28 5.62 -6.90 9.54
N GLY A 29 6.33 -7.97 9.92
CA GLY A 29 5.77 -9.32 9.90
C GLY A 29 5.40 -9.74 8.46
N PRO A 30 4.16 -10.20 8.18
CA PRO A 30 3.78 -10.71 6.85
C PRO A 30 3.51 -9.61 5.80
N ARG A 31 3.75 -8.33 6.13
CA ARG A 31 3.41 -7.18 5.30
C ARG A 31 4.56 -6.18 5.19
N ILE A 32 4.43 -5.26 4.25
CA ILE A 32 5.30 -4.09 4.08
C ILE A 32 4.46 -2.86 4.40
N LEU A 33 4.92 -2.01 5.31
CA LEU A 33 4.29 -0.74 5.63
C LEU A 33 5.05 0.42 5.00
N TYR A 34 4.31 1.42 4.54
CA TYR A 34 4.83 2.67 3.98
C TYR A 34 3.81 3.80 4.15
N GLU A 35 4.27 5.04 3.97
CA GLU A 35 3.45 6.23 4.15
C GLU A 35 3.09 6.88 2.82
N VAL A 36 1.85 7.36 2.72
CA VAL A 36 1.37 8.13 1.58
C VAL A 36 0.62 9.37 2.04
N THR A 37 0.72 10.45 1.26
CA THR A 37 -0.08 11.67 1.45
C THR A 37 -1.03 11.80 0.27
N PRO A 38 -2.34 11.56 0.44
CA PRO A 38 -3.34 11.80 -0.60
C PRO A 38 -3.37 13.28 -0.97
N VAL A 39 -3.58 13.57 -2.26
CA VAL A 39 -3.63 14.95 -2.78
C VAL A 39 -5.04 15.53 -2.84
N GLY A 40 -6.07 14.71 -2.60
CA GLY A 40 -7.48 15.08 -2.64
C GLY A 40 -8.33 14.19 -1.71
N GLY A 41 -9.63 14.49 -1.64
CA GLY A 41 -10.57 13.76 -0.80
C GLY A 41 -10.58 14.19 0.67
N ALA A 42 -11.27 13.42 1.51
CA ALA A 42 -11.41 13.71 2.94
C ALA A 42 -10.09 13.66 3.72
N LEU A 43 -9.09 12.95 3.20
CA LEU A 43 -7.77 12.76 3.81
C LEU A 43 -6.66 13.57 3.10
N ALA A 44 -7.03 14.56 2.28
CA ALA A 44 -6.05 15.38 1.55
C ALA A 44 -5.03 16.03 2.49
N GLY A 45 -3.74 15.90 2.16
CA GLY A 45 -2.63 16.46 2.95
C GLY A 45 -2.32 15.72 4.25
N GLN A 46 -3.08 14.69 4.62
CA GLN A 46 -2.81 13.88 5.80
C GLN A 46 -1.86 12.73 5.46
N VAL A 47 -0.94 12.42 6.38
CA VAL A 47 -0.09 11.23 6.25
C VAL A 47 -0.90 10.01 6.64
N VAL A 48 -0.99 9.03 5.74
CA VAL A 48 -1.68 7.77 5.94
C VAL A 48 -0.64 6.64 5.89
N THR A 49 -0.55 5.88 6.99
CA THR A 49 0.17 4.61 7.00
C THR A 49 -0.64 3.57 6.24
N THR A 50 -0.04 2.98 5.23
CA THR A 50 -0.63 1.93 4.39
C THR A 50 0.34 0.76 4.27
N GLY A 51 -0.05 -0.28 3.54
CA GLY A 51 0.81 -1.43 3.31
C GLY A 51 0.28 -2.37 2.25
N VAL A 52 1.06 -3.43 2.02
CA VAL A 52 0.73 -4.55 1.14
C VAL A 52 1.23 -5.85 1.78
N SER A 53 0.63 -6.98 1.42
CA SER A 53 1.14 -8.28 1.87
C SER A 53 2.47 -8.60 1.18
N ILE A 54 3.42 -9.19 1.91
CA ILE A 54 4.70 -9.65 1.32
C ILE A 54 4.44 -10.69 0.21
N SER A 55 3.43 -11.55 0.39
CA SER A 55 3.05 -12.56 -0.60
C SER A 55 2.65 -11.96 -1.96
N GLU A 56 2.18 -10.71 -2.00
CA GLU A 56 1.74 -10.06 -3.23
C GLU A 56 2.88 -9.39 -4.01
N VAL A 57 3.99 -9.04 -3.35
CA VAL A 57 5.11 -8.34 -4.01
C VAL A 57 6.11 -9.28 -4.67
N GLN A 58 5.89 -10.60 -4.63
CA GLN A 58 6.89 -11.57 -5.13
C GLN A 58 7.15 -11.47 -6.64
N SER A 59 6.24 -10.84 -7.38
CA SER A 59 6.36 -10.56 -8.82
C SER A 59 6.64 -9.09 -9.12
N TRP A 60 6.93 -8.26 -8.10
CA TRP A 60 7.32 -6.87 -8.30
C TRP A 60 8.65 -6.77 -9.08
N PRO A 61 8.80 -5.81 -10.01
CA PRO A 61 7.82 -4.82 -10.44
C PRO A 61 6.84 -5.31 -11.51
N ALA A 62 7.04 -6.48 -12.10
CA ALA A 62 6.26 -6.96 -13.24
C ALA A 62 4.75 -7.07 -12.97
N VAL A 63 4.36 -7.38 -11.74
CA VAL A 63 2.96 -7.41 -11.29
C VAL A 63 2.84 -6.60 -9.99
N PRO A 64 1.98 -5.57 -9.95
CA PRO A 64 1.75 -4.81 -8.72
C PRO A 64 0.87 -5.60 -7.73
N PRO A 65 0.90 -5.27 -6.44
CA PRO A 65 -0.02 -5.83 -5.45
C PRO A 65 -1.48 -5.52 -5.79
N HIS A 66 -2.39 -6.42 -5.41
CA HIS A 66 -3.83 -6.27 -5.65
C HIS A 66 -4.57 -5.69 -4.43
N TRP A 67 -4.07 -5.97 -3.22
CA TRP A 67 -4.67 -5.48 -1.98
C TRP A 67 -3.85 -4.38 -1.33
N VAL A 68 -4.53 -3.34 -0.88
CA VAL A 68 -3.94 -2.21 -0.15
C VAL A 68 -4.43 -2.26 1.30
N HIS A 69 -3.50 -2.34 2.25
CA HIS A 69 -3.79 -2.31 3.68
C HIS A 69 -4.03 -0.87 4.12
N LEU A 70 -5.13 -0.63 4.82
CA LEU A 70 -5.49 0.68 5.37
C LEU A 70 -6.02 0.52 6.80
N PRO A 71 -5.90 1.55 7.65
CA PRO A 71 -6.60 1.58 8.93
C PRO A 71 -8.10 1.36 8.72
N GLU A 72 -8.74 0.60 9.62
CA GLU A 72 -10.18 0.32 9.55
C GLU A 72 -11.08 1.56 9.66
N THR A 73 -10.50 2.69 10.09
CA THR A 73 -11.15 4.00 10.12
C THR A 73 -11.21 4.69 8.76
N ILE A 74 -10.47 4.20 7.75
CA ILE A 74 -10.54 4.70 6.37
C ILE A 74 -11.63 3.91 5.64
N LEU A 75 -12.75 4.57 5.41
CA LEU A 75 -13.95 3.93 4.86
C LEU A 75 -14.15 4.27 3.39
N PHE A 76 -14.80 3.36 2.67
CA PHE A 76 -15.18 3.52 1.25
C PHE A 76 -16.61 3.04 1.07
N GLU A 77 -17.36 3.65 0.14
CA GLU A 77 -18.74 3.23 -0.15
C GLU A 77 -18.82 1.78 -0.66
N GLN A 78 -17.90 1.38 -1.55
CA GLN A 78 -17.88 0.04 -2.13
C GLN A 78 -16.46 -0.47 -2.36
N THR A 79 -16.09 -1.54 -1.66
CA THR A 79 -14.83 -2.26 -1.83
C THR A 79 -14.96 -3.66 -1.26
N ASN A 80 -14.33 -4.64 -1.91
CA ASN A 80 -14.10 -5.92 -1.24
C ASN A 80 -13.04 -5.67 -0.15
N MET A 81 -13.25 -6.28 1.01
CA MET A 81 -12.37 -6.14 2.17
C MET A 81 -12.22 -7.45 2.91
N ASP A 82 -11.02 -7.70 3.42
CA ASP A 82 -10.75 -8.75 4.41
C ASP A 82 -9.61 -8.30 5.35
N SER A 83 -9.21 -9.17 6.29
CA SER A 83 -8.17 -8.88 7.30
C SER A 83 -6.92 -9.76 7.18
N THR A 84 -6.72 -10.44 6.06
CA THR A 84 -5.58 -11.34 5.84
C THR A 84 -4.27 -10.56 5.85
N ASP A 85 -3.25 -11.08 6.55
CA ASP A 85 -1.94 -10.45 6.74
C ASP A 85 -1.96 -9.02 7.33
N CYS A 86 -3.12 -8.57 7.83
CA CYS A 86 -3.27 -7.28 8.48
C CYS A 86 -3.00 -7.41 9.99
N ALA A 87 -2.33 -6.43 10.58
CA ALA A 87 -2.33 -6.30 12.04
C ALA A 87 -3.68 -5.76 12.54
N PRO A 88 -3.95 -5.88 13.85
CA PRO A 88 -5.15 -5.30 14.44
C PRO A 88 -5.33 -3.81 14.09
N GLY A 89 -6.56 -3.41 13.77
CA GLY A 89 -6.91 -2.06 13.35
C GLY A 89 -6.67 -1.77 11.86
N PHE A 90 -6.24 -2.77 11.07
CA PHE A 90 -6.11 -2.67 9.62
C PHE A 90 -7.02 -3.67 8.92
N VAL A 91 -7.51 -3.26 7.76
CA VAL A 91 -8.15 -4.12 6.76
C VAL A 91 -7.47 -3.90 5.43
N ARG A 92 -7.59 -4.85 4.52
CA ARG A 92 -7.09 -4.69 3.16
C ARG A 92 -8.23 -4.58 2.17
N HIS A 93 -8.05 -3.72 1.17
CA HIS A 93 -9.05 -3.42 0.16
C HIS A 93 -8.57 -3.86 -1.22
N SER A 94 -9.44 -4.56 -1.94
CA SER A 94 -9.14 -5.01 -3.31
C SER A 94 -9.25 -3.83 -4.26
N ARG A 95 -8.14 -3.50 -4.89
CA ARG A 95 -8.07 -2.49 -5.94
C ARG A 95 -7.19 -2.99 -7.05
N GLU A 96 -7.86 -3.35 -8.15
CA GLU A 96 -7.14 -3.70 -9.35
C GLU A 96 -6.38 -2.48 -9.87
N TYR A 97 -5.09 -2.71 -10.14
CA TYR A 97 -4.21 -1.74 -10.71
C TYR A 97 -3.41 -2.42 -11.81
N ASN A 98 -3.64 -2.00 -13.05
CA ASN A 98 -2.83 -2.36 -14.20
C ASN A 98 -2.12 -1.09 -14.65
N TYR A 99 -0.79 -1.13 -14.70
CA TYR A 99 -0.02 -0.05 -15.31
C TYR A 99 0.54 -0.54 -16.63
N THR A 100 0.12 0.10 -17.71
CA THR A 100 0.56 -0.20 -19.08
C THR A 100 1.55 0.85 -19.60
N ASP A 101 1.64 1.98 -18.90
CA ASP A 101 2.58 3.05 -19.23
C ASP A 101 3.93 2.79 -18.57
N MET A 102 4.91 2.41 -19.39
CA MET A 102 6.29 2.17 -18.97
C MET A 102 7.13 3.45 -18.90
N SER A 103 6.58 4.62 -19.22
CA SER A 103 7.29 5.90 -19.13
C SER A 103 7.43 6.41 -17.69
N VAL A 104 6.61 5.88 -16.77
CA VAL A 104 6.64 6.22 -15.34
C VAL A 104 7.28 5.06 -14.56
N PRO A 105 8.24 5.32 -13.65
CA PRO A 105 8.77 4.28 -12.78
C PRO A 105 7.64 3.55 -12.02
N PRO A 106 7.63 2.20 -11.96
CA PRO A 106 6.56 1.42 -11.34
C PRO A 106 6.21 1.89 -9.93
N ALA A 107 7.22 2.23 -9.12
CA ALA A 107 7.04 2.75 -7.77
C ALA A 107 6.20 4.03 -7.72
N ARG A 108 6.48 4.99 -8.60
CA ARG A 108 5.74 6.26 -8.67
C ARG A 108 4.32 6.05 -9.16
N ALA A 109 4.15 5.12 -10.11
CA ALA A 109 2.86 4.76 -10.65
C ALA A 109 1.99 4.10 -9.56
N TRP A 110 2.55 3.14 -8.82
CA TRP A 110 1.92 2.52 -7.64
C TRP A 110 1.53 3.53 -6.56
N LEU A 111 2.46 4.41 -6.15
CA LEU A 111 2.15 5.44 -5.14
C LEU A 111 1.04 6.38 -5.61
N SER A 112 1.02 6.73 -6.89
CA SER A 112 -0.05 7.55 -7.47
C SER A 112 -1.39 6.83 -7.44
N HIS A 113 -1.41 5.52 -7.74
CA HIS A 113 -2.59 4.68 -7.60
C HIS A 113 -3.12 4.66 -6.16
N VAL A 114 -2.26 4.36 -5.18
CA VAL A 114 -2.66 4.28 -3.77
C VAL A 114 -3.18 5.63 -3.26
N ARG A 115 -2.52 6.74 -3.61
CA ARG A 115 -2.99 8.10 -3.28
C ARG A 115 -4.35 8.40 -3.92
N GLY A 116 -4.54 8.02 -5.18
CA GLY A 116 -5.81 8.14 -5.88
C GLY A 116 -6.91 7.32 -5.22
N PHE A 117 -6.61 6.09 -4.81
CA PHE A 117 -7.54 5.24 -4.08
C PHE A 117 -7.94 5.86 -2.74
N ILE A 118 -6.99 6.32 -1.92
CA ILE A 118 -7.33 6.94 -0.62
C ILE A 118 -8.11 8.26 -0.81
N SER A 119 -7.92 8.96 -1.94
CA SER A 119 -8.65 10.20 -2.22
C SER A 119 -10.17 10.01 -2.40
N ILE A 120 -10.64 8.78 -2.61
CA ILE A 120 -12.07 8.45 -2.67
C ILE A 120 -12.61 7.93 -1.33
N ALA A 121 -11.82 7.96 -0.26
CA ALA A 121 -12.30 7.62 1.07
C ALA A 121 -13.37 8.61 1.54
N ILE A 122 -14.37 8.09 2.24
CA ILE A 122 -15.45 8.89 2.82
C ILE A 122 -15.06 9.36 4.23
N ALA A 123 -15.62 10.48 4.66
CA ALA A 123 -15.45 10.94 6.03
C ALA A 123 -16.11 9.94 6.99
N ALA A 124 -15.42 9.60 8.08
CA ALA A 124 -16.06 8.88 9.17
C ALA A 124 -17.16 9.78 9.76
N GLU A 125 -18.38 9.26 9.88
CA GLU A 125 -19.46 9.97 10.59
C GLU A 125 -19.06 10.11 12.07
N VAL A 126 -19.19 11.33 12.60
CA VAL A 126 -18.84 11.70 13.99
C VAL A 126 -20.03 11.48 14.91
#